data_AF-A0A947NYT9-F1
#
_entry.id   AF-A0A947NYT9-F1
#
_cell.length_a   1.000
_cell.length_b   1.000
_cell.length_c   1.000
_cell.angle_alpha   90.00
_cell.angle_beta   90.00
_cell.angle_gamma   90.00
#
_symmetry.space_group_name_H-M   'P 1'
#
loop_
_entity.id
_entity.type
_entity.pdbx_description
1 polymer ?
#
loop_
_entity_poly.entity_id
_entity_poly.type
_entity_poly.pdbx_seq_one_letter_code
_entity_poly.pdbx_strand_id
1 'polypeptide(L)'
;MNLFLFFFTIVVSFLAVRIGAAAFELTGMERDQSRFQSLSCFSGTGFTTSEAELITSHPQRRKIAGYLMILGNAGLVTLIATFANTMRPVDIIDQFKFFAIPLPIPAHLSPYINLLVIVVGIFALVKLFTRSHIIDRFTARAKEKMIEKKIVKEEKVTELLFTHEGYGVSQFDVHP
;
A
#
# COMPACT_ATOMS: atom_id res chain seq x y z
N MET A 1 -3.65 17.02 16.52
CA MET A 1 -3.14 15.62 16.55
C MET A 1 -3.92 14.68 15.63
N ASN A 2 -5.26 14.77 15.55
CA ASN A 2 -6.10 13.84 14.76
C ASN A 2 -5.89 13.91 13.24
N LEU A 3 -5.76 15.11 12.66
CA LEU A 3 -5.46 15.29 11.23
C LEU A 3 -4.12 14.68 10.83
N PHE A 4 -3.09 14.82 11.66
CA PHE A 4 -1.78 14.21 11.41
C PHE A 4 -1.89 12.69 11.37
N LEU A 5 -2.57 12.09 12.35
CA LEU A 5 -2.81 10.64 12.37
C LEU A 5 -3.60 10.19 11.15
N PHE A 6 -4.64 10.93 10.74
CA PHE A 6 -5.43 10.63 9.55
C PHE A 6 -4.56 10.56 8.28
N PHE A 7 -3.77 11.62 8.02
CA PHE A 7 -2.88 11.63 6.86
C PHE A 7 -1.76 10.60 6.96
N PHE A 8 -1.23 10.37 8.16
CA PHE A 8 -0.23 9.34 8.41
C PHE A 8 -0.76 7.94 8.09
N THR A 9 -1.97 7.61 8.53
CA THR A 9 -2.62 6.34 8.21
C THR A 9 -2.76 6.15 6.69
N ILE A 10 -3.20 7.17 5.95
CA ILE A 10 -3.29 7.11 4.48
C ILE A 10 -1.94 6.79 3.85
N VAL A 11 -0.88 7.49 4.29
CA VAL A 11 0.48 7.29 3.78
C VAL A 11 0.97 5.86 4.04
N VAL A 12 0.75 5.34 5.26
CA VAL A 12 1.14 3.97 5.63
C VAL A 12 0.34 2.93 4.85
N SER A 13 -0.97 3.13 4.67
CA SER A 13 -1.83 2.26 3.86
C SER A 13 -1.32 2.16 2.42
N PHE A 14 -0.97 3.30 1.81
CA PHE A 14 -0.43 3.30 0.46
C PHE A 14 0.94 2.59 0.36
N LEU A 15 1.82 2.81 1.33
CA LEU A 15 3.11 2.12 1.41
C LEU A 15 2.92 0.61 1.56
N ALA A 16 1.97 0.15 2.37
CA ALA A 16 1.67 -1.27 2.53
C ALA A 16 1.28 -1.90 1.19
N VAL A 17 0.41 -1.25 0.40
CA VAL A 17 0.04 -1.73 -0.95
C VAL A 17 1.24 -1.75 -1.90
N ARG A 18 2.11 -0.73 -1.86
CA ARG A 18 3.30 -0.70 -2.72
C ARG A 18 4.32 -1.79 -2.38
N ILE A 19 4.53 -2.02 -1.08
CA ILE A 19 5.43 -3.07 -0.59
C ILE A 19 4.85 -4.45 -0.91
N GLY A 20 3.55 -4.65 -0.74
CA GLY A 20 2.86 -5.89 -1.13
C GLY A 20 3.00 -6.20 -2.62
N ALA A 21 2.84 -5.19 -3.48
CA ALA A 21 3.03 -5.34 -4.92
C ALA A 21 4.47 -5.73 -5.27
N ALA A 22 5.46 -5.08 -4.64
CA ALA A 22 6.87 -5.46 -4.81
C ALA A 22 7.16 -6.88 -4.29
N ALA A 23 6.53 -7.29 -3.19
CA ALA A 23 6.66 -8.63 -2.65
C ALA A 23 6.11 -9.70 -3.60
N PHE A 24 4.95 -9.45 -4.23
CA PHE A 24 4.41 -10.35 -5.26
C PHE A 24 5.31 -10.40 -6.50
N GLU A 25 5.82 -9.27 -6.96
CA GLU A 25 6.77 -9.19 -8.09
C GLU A 25 8.02 -10.04 -7.82
N LEU A 26 8.58 -9.98 -6.60
CA LEU A 26 9.72 -10.79 -6.18
C LEU A 26 9.44 -12.30 -6.15
N THR A 27 8.18 -12.72 -6.02
CA THR A 27 7.80 -14.13 -6.13
C THR A 27 7.62 -14.61 -7.57
N GLY A 28 7.92 -13.78 -8.58
CA GLY A 28 7.81 -14.11 -10.00
C GLY A 28 6.45 -13.79 -10.63
N MET A 29 5.64 -12.93 -10.00
CA MET A 29 4.40 -12.45 -10.62
C MET A 29 4.64 -11.28 -11.56
N GLU A 30 3.86 -11.20 -12.64
CA GLU A 30 3.90 -10.06 -13.55
C GLU A 30 3.61 -8.76 -12.79
N ARG A 31 4.30 -7.67 -13.15
CA ARG A 31 4.25 -6.40 -12.43
C ARG A 31 2.85 -5.80 -12.35
N ASP A 32 2.08 -5.86 -13.43
CA ASP A 32 0.74 -5.29 -13.48
C ASP A 32 -0.25 -6.13 -12.65
N GLN A 33 -0.14 -7.46 -12.72
CA GLN A 33 -0.89 -8.37 -11.86
C GLN A 33 -0.55 -8.16 -10.38
N SER A 34 0.74 -8.04 -10.04
CA SER A 34 1.21 -7.83 -8.66
C SER A 34 0.65 -6.55 -8.03
N ARG A 35 0.56 -5.46 -8.81
CA ARG A 35 0.00 -4.19 -8.36
C ARG A 35 -1.50 -4.29 -8.09
N PHE A 36 -2.24 -4.86 -9.04
CA PHE A 36 -3.66 -5.08 -8.88
C PHE A 36 -3.94 -6.03 -7.71
N GLN A 37 -3.18 -7.12 -7.61
CA GLN A 37 -3.31 -8.10 -6.54
C GLN A 37 -3.01 -7.54 -5.15
N SER A 38 -1.97 -6.72 -5.02
CA SER A 38 -1.72 -6.10 -3.73
C SER A 38 -2.83 -5.11 -3.35
N LEU A 39 -3.42 -4.42 -4.32
CA LEU A 39 -4.49 -3.46 -4.07
C LEU A 39 -5.79 -4.16 -3.66
N SER A 40 -6.21 -5.22 -4.35
CA SER A 40 -7.46 -5.90 -3.97
C SER A 40 -7.30 -6.75 -2.72
N CYS A 41 -6.09 -7.26 -2.41
CA CYS A 41 -5.83 -7.90 -1.11
C CYS A 41 -5.97 -6.89 0.03
N PHE A 42 -5.42 -5.68 -0.15
CA PHE A 42 -5.48 -4.63 0.87
C PHE A 42 -6.89 -4.04 1.02
N SER A 43 -7.64 -3.87 -0.06
CA SER A 43 -9.00 -3.32 -0.01
C SER A 43 -10.07 -4.37 0.32
N GLY A 44 -9.74 -5.67 0.24
CA GLY A 44 -10.68 -6.76 0.50
C GLY A 44 -11.70 -6.99 -0.61
N THR A 45 -11.50 -6.41 -1.81
CA THR A 45 -12.46 -6.54 -2.93
C THR A 45 -12.38 -7.89 -3.66
N GLY A 46 -11.30 -8.65 -3.48
CA GLY A 46 -11.11 -9.97 -4.10
C GLY A 46 -10.62 -9.92 -5.56
N PHE A 47 -10.60 -11.09 -6.21
CA PHE A 47 -10.12 -11.34 -7.58
C PHE A 47 -10.96 -12.41 -8.28
N THR A 48 -10.73 -12.63 -9.57
CA THR A 48 -11.25 -13.79 -10.29
C THR A 48 -10.61 -15.09 -9.78
N THR A 49 -11.29 -16.23 -9.97
CA THR A 49 -10.79 -17.54 -9.52
C THR A 49 -9.38 -17.85 -10.05
N SER A 50 -9.14 -17.56 -11.33
CA SER A 50 -7.84 -17.79 -11.97
C SER A 50 -6.72 -16.94 -11.38
N GLU A 51 -6.98 -15.69 -11.01
CA GLU A 51 -5.98 -14.84 -10.34
C GLU A 51 -5.75 -15.28 -8.88
N ALA A 52 -6.80 -15.74 -8.19
CA ALA A 52 -6.69 -16.25 -6.83
C ALA A 52 -5.85 -17.52 -6.75
N GLU A 53 -5.89 -18.39 -7.76
CA GLU A 53 -5.04 -19.57 -7.87
C GLU A 53 -3.55 -19.21 -7.90
N LEU A 54 -3.16 -18.12 -8.56
CA LEU A 54 -1.77 -17.63 -8.61
C LEU A 54 -1.22 -17.26 -7.23
N ILE A 55 -2.09 -16.77 -6.33
CA ILE A 55 -1.72 -16.40 -4.96
C ILE A 55 -1.76 -17.64 -4.04
N THR A 56 -2.82 -18.44 -4.15
CA THR A 56 -3.12 -19.51 -3.19
C THR A 56 -2.27 -20.77 -3.39
N SER A 57 -1.85 -21.03 -4.63
CA SER A 57 -0.94 -22.14 -4.99
C SER A 57 0.45 -22.01 -4.36
N HIS A 58 0.92 -20.79 -4.12
CA HIS A 58 2.25 -20.55 -3.55
C HIS A 58 2.19 -20.15 -2.06
N PRO A 59 2.80 -20.92 -1.15
CA PRO A 59 2.66 -20.69 0.30
C PRO A 59 3.19 -19.33 0.76
N GLN A 60 4.19 -18.74 0.08
CA GLN A 60 4.68 -17.40 0.42
C GLN A 60 3.72 -16.30 -0.05
N ARG A 61 3.12 -16.43 -1.25
CA ARG A 61 2.17 -15.45 -1.80
C ARG A 61 0.91 -15.40 -0.92
N ARG A 62 0.45 -16.56 -0.45
CA ARG A 62 -0.64 -16.66 0.52
C ARG A 62 -0.37 -15.92 1.83
N LYS A 63 0.87 -15.95 2.35
CA LYS A 63 1.24 -15.19 3.56
C LYS A 63 1.23 -13.68 3.30
N ILE A 64 1.79 -13.24 2.17
CA ILE A 64 1.79 -11.82 1.78
C ILE A 64 0.35 -11.30 1.65
N ALA A 65 -0.51 -12.04 0.94
CA ALA A 65 -1.93 -11.73 0.82
C ALA A 65 -2.63 -11.62 2.18
N GLY A 66 -2.39 -12.59 3.07
CA GLY A 66 -2.96 -12.58 4.42
C GLY A 66 -2.56 -11.34 5.23
N TYR A 67 -1.29 -10.94 5.20
CA TYR A 67 -0.85 -9.71 5.87
C TYR A 67 -1.50 -8.45 5.28
N LEU A 68 -1.60 -8.36 3.94
CA LEU A 68 -2.25 -7.23 3.28
C LEU A 68 -3.72 -7.12 3.67
N MET A 69 -4.45 -8.23 3.75
CA MET A 69 -5.86 -8.26 4.15
C MET A 69 -6.05 -7.79 5.59
N ILE A 70 -5.20 -8.23 6.53
CA ILE A 70 -5.26 -7.80 7.93
C ILE A 70 -4.94 -6.30 8.04
N LEU A 71 -3.88 -5.84 7.38
CA LEU A 71 -3.48 -4.43 7.38
C LEU A 71 -4.53 -3.53 6.72
N GLY A 72 -5.19 -4.02 5.67
CA GLY A 72 -6.30 -3.36 5.02
C GLY A 72 -7.44 -3.03 5.97
N ASN A 73 -7.96 -4.05 6.65
CA ASN A 73 -9.03 -3.91 7.63
C ASN A 73 -8.62 -3.01 8.81
N ALA A 74 -7.43 -3.21 9.37
CA ALA A 74 -6.93 -2.39 10.47
C ALA A 74 -6.74 -0.91 10.05
N GLY A 75 -6.24 -0.68 8.84
CA GLY A 75 -6.09 0.65 8.25
C GLY A 75 -7.44 1.34 8.06
N LEU A 76 -8.44 0.64 7.53
CA LEU A 76 -9.77 1.18 7.31
C LEU A 76 -10.45 1.59 8.64
N VAL A 77 -10.39 0.75 9.67
CA VAL A 77 -10.94 1.07 11.00
C VAL A 77 -10.27 2.33 11.57
N THR A 78 -8.94 2.41 11.48
CA THR A 78 -8.17 3.58 11.95
C THR A 78 -8.53 4.85 11.18
N LEU A 79 -8.70 4.74 9.87
CA LEU A 79 -9.08 5.85 8.99
C LEU A 79 -10.46 6.40 9.37
N ILE A 80 -11.44 5.52 9.56
CA ILE A 80 -12.81 5.91 9.95
C ILE A 80 -12.81 6.55 11.34
N ALA A 81 -12.09 5.96 12.32
CA ALA A 81 -12.01 6.49 13.67
C ALA A 81 -11.37 7.88 13.73
N THR A 82 -10.26 8.07 13.01
CA THR A 82 -9.57 9.37 12.95
C THR A 82 -10.36 10.42 12.17
N PHE A 83 -11.08 10.02 11.11
CA PHE A 83 -12.00 10.88 10.39
C PHE A 83 -13.15 11.37 11.29
N ALA A 84 -13.84 10.43 11.95
CA ALA A 84 -14.94 10.76 12.88
C ALA A 84 -14.47 11.69 14.01
N ASN A 85 -13.27 11.45 14.55
CA ASN A 85 -12.70 12.29 15.59
C ASN A 85 -12.29 13.70 15.08
N THR A 86 -12.03 13.84 13.79
CA THR A 86 -11.71 15.14 13.16
C THR A 86 -12.96 15.99 12.90
N MET A 87 -14.13 15.35 12.80
CA MET A 87 -15.42 16.03 12.65
C MET A 87 -16.00 16.56 13.97
N ARG A 88 -15.41 16.21 15.11
CA ARG A 88 -15.83 16.77 16.41
C ARG A 88 -15.51 18.28 16.44
N PRO A 89 -16.45 19.13 16.87
CA PRO A 89 -16.17 20.54 17.11
C PRO A 89 -15.17 20.62 18.25
N VAL A 90 -13.91 20.90 17.90
CA VAL A 90 -12.83 21.13 18.85
C VAL A 90 -12.73 22.64 19.04
N ASP A 91 -12.69 23.08 20.30
CA ASP A 91 -12.31 24.46 20.62
C ASP A 91 -10.94 24.72 20.01
N ILE A 92 -10.89 25.68 19.10
CA ILE A 92 -9.85 25.93 18.08
C ILE A 92 -8.43 26.17 18.67
N ILE A 93 -8.30 26.18 19.99
CA ILE A 93 -7.14 26.62 20.75
C ILE A 93 -5.98 25.60 20.77
N ASP A 94 -6.22 24.30 20.57
CA ASP A 94 -5.12 23.29 20.62
C ASP A 94 -4.67 22.74 19.25
N GLN A 95 -5.39 23.03 18.16
CA GLN A 95 -5.12 22.43 16.85
C GLN A 95 -4.17 23.27 15.97
N PHE A 96 -4.05 24.58 16.22
CA PHE A 96 -3.32 25.55 15.40
C PHE A 96 -1.96 26.02 15.96
N LYS A 97 -1.32 25.28 16.87
CA LYS A 97 0.04 25.63 17.36
C LYS A 97 1.16 25.53 16.29
N PHE A 98 0.86 25.05 15.08
CA PHE A 98 1.85 24.94 14.00
C PHE A 98 1.91 26.17 13.06
N PHE A 99 0.83 26.94 12.94
CA PHE A 99 0.78 28.12 12.07
C PHE A 99 0.24 29.30 12.89
N ALA A 100 1.16 30.12 13.41
CA ALA A 100 0.91 31.19 14.35
C ALA A 100 0.10 32.35 13.75
N ILE A 101 -1.20 32.16 13.54
CA ILE A 101 -2.16 33.25 13.29
C ILE A 101 -3.37 33.05 14.22
N PRO A 102 -3.51 33.87 15.28
CA PRO A 102 -4.61 33.78 16.22
C PRO A 102 -5.84 34.48 15.62
N LEU A 103 -6.59 33.79 14.77
CA LEU A 103 -7.90 34.25 14.32
C LEU A 103 -8.99 33.54 15.15
N PRO A 104 -9.84 34.27 15.91
CA PRO A 104 -10.96 33.69 16.63
C PRO A 104 -12.05 33.30 15.61
N ILE A 105 -11.99 32.06 15.13
CA ILE A 105 -12.95 31.54 14.16
C ILE A 105 -14.20 31.05 14.92
N PRO A 106 -15.42 31.37 14.49
CA PRO A 106 -16.65 30.91 15.13
C PRO A 106 -16.72 29.37 15.20
N ALA A 107 -17.15 28.83 16.35
CA ALA A 107 -17.19 27.39 16.63
C ALA A 107 -17.99 26.56 15.60
N HIS A 108 -18.98 27.17 14.94
CA HIS A 108 -19.80 26.52 13.91
C HIS A 108 -19.11 26.40 12.54
N LEU A 109 -18.06 27.17 12.27
CA LEU A 109 -17.26 27.04 11.03
C LEU A 109 -16.18 25.97 11.12
N SER A 110 -15.83 25.51 12.33
CA SER A 110 -14.76 24.54 12.57
C SER A 110 -14.90 23.21 11.80
N PRO A 111 -16.07 22.55 11.70
CA PRO A 111 -16.18 21.30 10.95
C PRO A 111 -16.03 21.51 9.43
N TYR A 112 -16.51 22.64 8.90
CA TYR A 112 -16.38 22.98 7.47
C TYR A 112 -14.93 23.25 7.07
N ILE A 113 -14.17 23.92 7.93
CA ILE A 113 -12.73 24.15 7.72
C ILE A 113 -11.97 22.84 7.77
N ASN A 114 -12.25 21.97 8.75
CA ASN A 114 -11.64 20.65 8.83
C ASN A 114 -11.93 19.80 7.58
N LEU A 115 -13.17 19.83 7.09
CA LEU A 115 -13.55 19.14 5.86
C LEU A 115 -12.80 19.70 4.64
N LEU A 116 -12.67 21.03 4.52
CA LEU A 116 -11.89 21.66 3.46
C LEU A 116 -10.41 21.27 3.53
N VAL A 117 -9.81 21.26 4.72
CA VAL A 117 -8.42 20.83 4.93
C VAL A 117 -8.23 19.36 4.57
N ILE A 118 -9.19 18.48 4.90
CA ILE A 118 -9.14 17.07 4.51
C ILE A 118 -9.20 16.93 2.99
N VAL A 119 -10.13 17.61 2.31
CA VAL A 119 -10.27 17.54 0.84
C VAL A 119 -9.01 18.05 0.15
N VAL A 120 -8.50 19.21 0.55
CA VAL A 120 -7.26 19.78 0.01
C VAL A 120 -6.06 18.88 0.33
N GLY A 121 -5.99 18.33 1.54
CA GLY A 121 -4.93 17.44 1.97
C GLY A 121 -4.92 16.10 1.23
N ILE A 122 -6.08 15.50 0.98
CA ILE A 122 -6.22 14.28 0.16
C ILE A 122 -5.81 14.59 -1.28
N PHE A 123 -6.28 15.71 -1.86
CA PHE A 123 -5.89 16.11 -3.21
C PHE A 123 -4.38 16.35 -3.33
N ALA A 124 -3.79 17.03 -2.35
CA ALA A 124 -2.36 17.25 -2.26
C ALA A 124 -1.59 15.93 -2.11
N LEU A 125 -2.08 15.00 -1.27
CA LEU A 125 -1.49 13.67 -1.12
C LEU A 125 -1.53 12.90 -2.43
N VAL A 126 -2.70 12.76 -3.08
CA VAL A 126 -2.80 12.05 -4.36
C VAL A 126 -1.88 12.69 -5.40
N LYS A 127 -1.88 14.01 -5.52
CA LYS A 127 -1.03 14.75 -6.47
C LYS A 127 0.46 14.60 -6.18
N LEU A 128 0.86 14.58 -4.91
CA LEU A 128 2.23 14.36 -4.47
C LEU A 128 2.65 12.91 -4.75
N PHE A 129 1.78 11.94 -4.45
CA PHE A 129 2.04 10.51 -4.62
C PHE A 129 2.15 10.11 -6.09
N THR A 130 1.33 10.67 -6.98
CA THR A 130 1.41 10.43 -8.42
C THR A 130 2.66 11.06 -9.06
N ARG A 131 3.26 12.08 -8.43
CA ARG A 131 4.38 12.85 -9.03
C ARG A 131 5.74 12.62 -8.38
N SER A 132 5.82 12.03 -7.18
CA SER A 132 7.09 11.97 -6.45
C SER A 132 7.91 10.71 -6.75
N HIS A 133 9.13 10.94 -7.25
CA HIS A 133 10.24 9.98 -7.36
C HIS A 133 10.71 9.44 -5.97
N ILE A 134 10.15 9.94 -4.87
CA ILE A 134 10.48 9.52 -3.49
C ILE A 134 9.87 8.15 -3.19
N ILE A 135 8.66 7.88 -3.66
CA ILE A 135 7.99 6.59 -3.45
C ILE A 135 8.69 5.51 -4.25
N ASP A 136 9.11 5.79 -5.47
CA ASP A 136 9.88 4.84 -6.26
C ASP A 136 11.23 4.54 -5.60
N ARG A 137 11.88 5.52 -4.96
CA ARG A 137 13.11 5.29 -4.16
C ARG A 137 12.86 4.51 -2.87
N PHE A 138 11.74 4.72 -2.19
CA PHE A 138 11.37 3.92 -1.01
C PHE A 138 10.98 2.49 -1.39
N THR A 139 10.26 2.33 -2.50
CA THR A 139 9.89 1.03 -3.06
C THR A 139 11.16 0.29 -3.53
N ALA A 140 12.11 0.99 -4.15
CA ALA A 140 13.40 0.44 -4.55
C ALA A 140 14.25 0.02 -3.33
N ARG A 141 14.35 0.85 -2.29
CA ARG A 141 15.06 0.48 -1.04
C ARG A 141 14.39 -0.64 -0.26
N ALA A 142 13.06 -0.71 -0.27
CA ALA A 142 12.31 -1.82 0.32
C ALA A 142 12.57 -3.12 -0.47
N LYS A 143 12.55 -3.04 -1.81
CA LYS A 143 12.90 -4.15 -2.71
C LYS A 143 14.34 -4.63 -2.45
N GLU A 144 15.30 -3.72 -2.37
CA GLU A 144 16.72 -4.00 -2.10
C GLU A 144 16.92 -4.66 -0.72
N LYS A 145 16.26 -4.16 0.33
CA LYS A 145 16.30 -4.79 1.66
C LYS A 145 15.58 -6.16 1.72
N MET A 146 14.59 -6.41 0.87
CA MET A 146 13.89 -7.69 0.79
C MET A 146 14.72 -8.76 0.07
N ILE A 147 15.46 -8.35 -0.97
CA ILE A 147 16.45 -9.17 -1.68
C ILE A 147 17.63 -9.49 -0.76
N GLU A 148 18.18 -8.48 -0.06
CA GLU A 148 19.36 -8.63 0.80
C GLU A 148 19.09 -9.49 2.05
N LYS A 149 17.86 -9.48 2.59
CA LYS A 149 17.45 -10.36 3.70
C LYS A 149 16.97 -11.75 3.30
N LYS A 150 16.98 -12.15 2.01
CA LYS A 150 16.46 -13.46 1.52
C LYS A 150 15.05 -13.80 2.02
N ILE A 151 14.19 -12.79 2.23
CA ILE A 151 12.83 -13.01 2.78
C ILE A 151 11.92 -13.65 1.73
N VAL A 152 12.22 -13.45 0.46
CA VAL A 152 11.56 -14.10 -0.69
C VAL A 152 12.62 -14.92 -1.41
N LYS A 153 12.37 -16.22 -1.58
CA LYS A 153 13.21 -17.06 -2.45
C LYS A 153 12.83 -16.69 -3.88
N GLU A 154 13.79 -16.24 -4.68
CA GLU A 154 13.65 -16.21 -6.14
C GLU A 154 13.38 -17.65 -6.60
N GLU A 155 12.14 -17.93 -7.02
CA GLU A 155 11.78 -19.21 -7.62
C GLU A 155 12.24 -19.17 -9.08
N LYS A 156 13.13 -20.11 -9.43
CA LYS A 156 13.71 -20.22 -10.76
C LYS A 156 12.63 -20.55 -11.79
N VAL A 157 12.56 -19.76 -12.86
CA VAL A 157 11.65 -20.02 -13.99
C VAL A 157 12.06 -21.34 -14.64
N THR A 158 11.24 -22.37 -14.43
CA THR A 158 11.46 -23.68 -15.04
C THR A 158 10.63 -23.72 -16.32
N GLU A 159 11.27 -23.43 -17.45
CA GLU A 159 10.62 -23.55 -18.75
C GLU A 159 10.73 -25.00 -19.23
N LEU A 160 9.59 -25.68 -19.36
CA LEU A 160 9.54 -27.04 -19.91
C LEU A 160 9.55 -26.94 -21.44
N LEU A 161 10.72 -27.15 -22.04
CA LEU A 161 10.86 -27.27 -23.49
C LEU A 161 10.29 -28.63 -23.94
N PHE A 162 9.20 -28.59 -24.70
CA PHE A 162 8.70 -29.75 -25.42
C PHE A 162 9.57 -30.00 -26.65
N THR A 163 10.61 -30.82 -26.49
CA THR A 163 11.36 -31.37 -27.62
C THR A 163 10.74 -32.72 -28.01
N HIS A 164 10.66 -32.97 -29.33
CA HIS A 164 9.89 -34.05 -29.95
C HIS A 164 10.25 -35.49 -29.53
N GLU A 165 11.29 -35.69 -28.71
CA GLU A 165 11.79 -36.99 -28.24
C GLU A 165 11.95 -37.11 -26.71
N GLY A 166 11.43 -36.16 -25.90
CA GLY A 166 11.46 -36.27 -24.43
C GLY A 166 11.46 -34.93 -23.70
N TYR A 167 11.24 -34.98 -22.38
CA TYR A 167 11.31 -33.81 -21.50
C TYR A 167 12.75 -33.50 -21.10
N GLY A 168 13.25 -32.32 -21.47
CA GLY A 168 14.51 -31.76 -20.98
C GLY A 168 14.23 -30.62 -20.00
N VAL A 169 14.67 -30.75 -18.74
CA VAL A 169 14.58 -29.66 -17.76
C VAL A 169 15.84 -28.82 -17.88
N SER A 170 15.72 -27.59 -18.39
CA SER A 170 16.81 -26.62 -18.39
C SER A 170 16.52 -25.53 -17.36
N GLN A 171 17.44 -25.35 -16.41
CA GLN A 171 17.34 -24.35 -15.37
C GLN A 171 18.25 -23.18 -15.71
N PHE A 172 17.67 -22.00 -15.97
CA PHE A 172 18.42 -20.78 -16.25
C PHE A 172 18.46 -19.89 -15.00
N ASP A 173 19.66 -19.59 -14.54
CA ASP A 173 19.89 -18.55 -13.55
C ASP A 173 20.01 -17.20 -14.27
N VAL A 174 18.94 -16.40 -14.23
CA VAL A 174 18.96 -15.04 -14.76
C VAL A 174 19.50 -14.13 -13.66
N HIS A 175 20.79 -13.85 -13.72
CA HIS A 175 21.41 -12.79 -12.92
C HIS A 175 21.13 -11.43 -13.59
N PRO A 176 20.72 -10.40 -12.81
CA PRO A 176 20.57 -9.03 -13.31
C PRO A 176 21.92 -8.39 -13.69
#